data_AF-F3FQU3-F1
#
_entry.id   AF-F3FQU3-F1
#
_cell.length_a   1.000
_cell.length_b   1.000
_cell.length_c   1.000
_cell.angle_alpha   90.00
_cell.angle_beta   90.00
_cell.angle_gamma   90.00
#
_symmetry.space_group_name_H-M   'P 1'
#
loop_
_entity.id
_entity.type
_entity.pdbx_description
1 polymer ?
#
loop_
_entity_poly.entity_id
_entity_poly.type
_entity_poly.pdbx_seq_one_letter_code
_entity_poly.pdbx_strand_id
1 'polypeptide(L)'
;MTAERFDGQRAQQIGLVAECYPAAELQDQTQHWVDNLLLNSPQAMRVSKELLREVGSGELTPSLRRYCESAIARIRTSAEGQEGLRAFLQKRTPGWQPVKDQPPGDPVTTVSAARHEPQKDSQS
;
A
#
# COMPACT_ATOMS: atom_id res chain seq x y z
N MET A 1 -8.13 -37.57 7.62
CA MET A 1 -8.10 -36.27 6.90
C MET A 1 -8.12 -36.56 5.41
N THR A 2 -9.00 -35.94 4.60
CA THR A 2 -9.32 -36.38 3.22
C THR A 2 -8.49 -35.70 2.12
N ALA A 3 -7.78 -34.60 2.41
CA ALA A 3 -6.98 -33.82 1.43
C ALA A 3 -7.78 -33.38 0.17
N GLU A 4 -9.09 -33.20 0.32
CA GLU A 4 -9.97 -32.80 -0.77
C GLU A 4 -9.63 -31.39 -1.27
N ARG A 5 -9.61 -31.22 -2.59
CA ARG A 5 -9.38 -29.92 -3.24
C ARG A 5 -10.67 -29.12 -3.25
N PHE A 6 -10.54 -27.80 -3.11
CA PHE A 6 -11.64 -26.85 -3.21
C PHE A 6 -11.22 -25.66 -4.07
N ASP A 7 -12.18 -24.93 -4.61
CA ASP A 7 -11.96 -23.77 -5.47
C ASP A 7 -11.94 -22.44 -4.68
N GLY A 8 -11.68 -21.33 -5.37
CA GLY A 8 -11.64 -20.00 -4.76
C GLY A 8 -12.97 -19.57 -4.13
N GLN A 9 -14.10 -19.98 -4.72
CA GLN A 9 -15.43 -19.68 -4.17
C GLN A 9 -15.62 -20.36 -2.82
N ARG A 10 -15.27 -21.64 -2.73
CA ARG A 10 -15.33 -22.38 -1.47
C ARG A 10 -14.35 -21.81 -0.45
N ALA A 11 -13.14 -21.42 -0.88
CA ALA A 11 -12.14 -20.78 -0.03
C ALA A 11 -12.68 -19.50 0.63
N GLN A 12 -13.42 -18.69 -0.12
CA GLN A 12 -14.05 -17.47 0.38
C GLN A 12 -15.16 -17.79 1.38
N GLN A 13 -16.05 -18.74 1.05
CA GLN A 13 -17.18 -19.12 1.92
C GLN A 13 -16.74 -19.62 3.29
N ILE A 14 -15.60 -20.31 3.37
CA ILE A 14 -15.05 -20.81 4.64
C ILE A 14 -14.16 -19.79 5.36
N GLY A 15 -14.00 -18.58 4.82
CA GLY A 15 -13.21 -17.51 5.42
C GLY A 15 -11.69 -17.65 5.26
N LEU A 16 -11.21 -18.52 4.35
CA LEU A 16 -9.77 -18.66 4.10
C LEU A 16 -9.21 -17.48 3.30
N VAL A 17 -9.99 -16.97 2.36
CA VAL A 17 -9.67 -15.76 1.58
C VAL A 17 -10.80 -14.74 1.77
N ALA A 18 -10.47 -13.45 1.73
CA ALA A 18 -11.48 -12.39 1.87
C ALA A 18 -12.36 -12.28 0.63
N GLU A 19 -11.76 -12.40 -0.56
CA GLU A 19 -12.43 -12.19 -1.85
C GLU A 19 -11.96 -13.19 -2.89
N CYS A 20 -12.82 -13.47 -3.86
CA CYS A 20 -12.56 -14.33 -5.00
C CYS A 20 -13.05 -13.65 -6.29
N TYR A 21 -12.24 -13.65 -7.33
CA TYR A 21 -12.50 -12.95 -8.59
C TYR A 21 -12.32 -13.87 -9.80
N PRO A 22 -12.99 -13.59 -10.94
CA PRO A 22 -12.61 -14.17 -12.22
C PRO A 22 -11.15 -13.89 -12.54
N ALA A 23 -10.46 -14.85 -13.18
CA ALA A 23 -9.03 -14.71 -13.47
C ALA A 23 -8.69 -13.47 -14.32
N ALA A 24 -9.59 -13.07 -15.22
CA ALA A 24 -9.43 -11.89 -16.05
C ALA A 24 -9.43 -10.57 -15.27
N GLU A 25 -10.06 -10.53 -14.09
CA GLU A 25 -10.21 -9.33 -13.25
C GLU A 25 -9.20 -9.28 -12.10
N LEU A 26 -8.52 -10.40 -11.81
CA LEU A 26 -7.69 -10.55 -10.62
C LEU A 26 -6.61 -9.47 -10.51
N GLN A 27 -5.98 -9.10 -11.62
CA GLN A 27 -4.92 -8.10 -11.63
C GLN A 27 -5.45 -6.71 -11.29
N ASP A 28 -6.56 -6.30 -11.91
CA ASP A 28 -7.18 -5.00 -11.69
C ASP A 28 -7.68 -4.86 -10.25
N GLN A 29 -8.31 -5.92 -9.73
CA GLN A 29 -8.77 -5.95 -8.34
C GLN A 29 -7.61 -5.96 -7.33
N THR A 30 -6.51 -6.65 -7.66
CA THR A 30 -5.30 -6.59 -6.84
C THR A 30 -4.73 -5.17 -6.80
N GLN A 31 -4.65 -4.49 -7.95
CA GLN A 31 -4.17 -3.12 -8.01
C GLN A 31 -5.09 -2.17 -7.24
N HIS A 32 -6.41 -2.35 -7.34
CA HIS A 32 -7.38 -1.58 -6.57
C HIS A 32 -7.14 -1.71 -5.05
N TRP A 33 -6.88 -2.92 -4.55
CA TRP A 33 -6.53 -3.14 -3.14
C TRP A 33 -5.21 -2.47 -2.75
N VAL A 34 -4.18 -2.57 -3.59
CA VAL A 34 -2.89 -1.91 -3.36
C VAL A 34 -3.08 -0.40 -3.27
N ASP A 35 -3.80 0.20 -4.22
CA ASP A 35 -4.07 1.63 -4.25
C ASP A 35 -4.79 2.09 -2.99
N ASN A 36 -5.83 1.35 -2.56
CA ASN A 36 -6.57 1.65 -1.34
C ASN A 36 -5.67 1.55 -0.08
N LEU A 37 -4.80 0.54 -0.01
CA LEU A 37 -3.89 0.37 1.12
C LEU A 37 -2.86 1.51 1.19
N LEU A 38 -2.35 1.96 0.06
CA LEU A 38 -1.38 3.05 -0.05
C LEU A 38 -1.94 4.43 0.36
N LEU A 39 -3.26 4.58 0.48
CA LEU A 39 -3.86 5.80 1.03
C LEU A 39 -3.54 5.99 2.52
N ASN A 40 -3.21 4.91 3.24
CA ASN A 40 -3.06 4.90 4.69
C ASN A 40 -1.63 5.19 5.14
N SER A 41 -1.49 5.73 6.35
CA SER A 41 -0.20 5.91 7.02
C SER A 41 0.51 4.55 7.18
N PRO A 42 1.75 4.38 6.68
CA PRO A 42 2.51 3.15 6.86
C PRO A 42 2.70 2.77 8.32
N GLN A 43 2.93 3.75 9.20
CA GLN A 43 3.05 3.51 10.64
C GLN A 43 1.73 3.04 11.25
N ALA A 44 0.61 3.70 10.92
CA ALA A 44 -0.70 3.31 11.43
C ALA A 44 -1.09 1.89 11.00
N MET A 45 -0.83 1.52 9.75
CA MET A 45 -1.10 0.18 9.24
C MET A 45 -0.32 -0.92 9.97
N ARG A 46 0.94 -0.65 10.35
CA ARG A 46 1.73 -1.60 11.16
C ARG A 46 1.14 -1.76 12.56
N VAL A 47 0.88 -0.65 13.25
CA VAL A 47 0.29 -0.67 14.60
C VAL A 47 -1.07 -1.36 14.60
N SER A 48 -1.93 -1.08 13.62
CA SER A 48 -3.23 -1.77 13.50
C SER A 48 -3.07 -3.29 13.36
N LYS A 49 -2.10 -3.75 12.57
CA LYS A 49 -1.81 -5.20 12.45
C LYS A 49 -1.25 -5.79 13.74
N GLU A 50 -0.42 -5.06 14.47
CA GLU A 50 0.09 -5.47 15.78
C GLU A 50 -1.04 -5.60 16.80
N LEU A 51 -1.95 -4.62 16.86
CA LEU A 51 -3.12 -4.66 17.74
C LEU A 51 -4.03 -5.85 17.43
N LEU A 52 -4.28 -6.15 16.15
CA LEU A 52 -5.05 -7.32 15.75
C LEU A 52 -4.40 -8.64 16.21
N ARG A 53 -3.07 -8.73 16.11
CA ARG A 53 -2.32 -9.92 16.58
C ARG A 53 -2.38 -10.07 18.10
N GLU A 54 -2.26 -8.97 18.83
CA GLU A 54 -2.30 -8.97 20.29
C GLU A 54 -3.68 -9.34 20.82
N VAL A 55 -4.75 -8.83 20.19
CA VAL A 55 -6.12 -9.17 20.57
C VAL A 55 -6.46 -10.62 20.20
N GLY A 56 -6.06 -11.08 19.01
CA GLY A 56 -6.33 -12.43 18.53
C GLY A 56 -7.82 -12.79 18.61
N SER A 57 -8.12 -14.02 19.04
CA SER A 57 -9.48 -14.46 19.39
C SER A 57 -9.74 -14.43 20.90
N GLY A 58 -8.91 -13.72 21.66
CA GLY A 58 -8.93 -13.71 23.12
C GLY A 58 -10.01 -12.80 23.71
N GLU A 59 -10.21 -12.92 25.03
CA GLU A 59 -11.10 -12.03 25.77
C GLU A 59 -10.48 -10.62 25.90
N LEU A 60 -11.31 -9.58 25.76
CA LEU A 60 -10.92 -8.19 25.94
C LEU A 60 -10.72 -7.85 27.43
N THR A 61 -9.62 -8.33 28.00
CA THR A 61 -9.26 -8.05 29.39
C THR A 61 -9.00 -6.56 29.63
N PRO A 62 -9.14 -6.06 30.88
CA PRO A 62 -8.85 -4.66 31.18
C PRO A 62 -7.40 -4.23 30.86
N SER A 63 -6.42 -5.12 30.98
CA SER A 63 -5.02 -4.84 30.62
C SER A 63 -4.85 -4.70 29.11
N LEU A 64 -5.42 -5.63 28.33
CA LEU A 64 -5.40 -5.59 26.87
C LEU A 64 -6.09 -4.33 26.34
N ARG A 65 -7.22 -3.95 26.93
CA ARG A 65 -7.91 -2.70 26.59
C ARG A 65 -7.01 -1.48 26.80
N ARG A 66 -6.37 -1.34 27.97
CA ARG A 66 -5.44 -0.23 28.26
C ARG A 66 -4.26 -0.19 27.31
N TYR A 67 -3.74 -1.36 26.92
CA TYR A 67 -2.68 -1.46 25.92
C TYR A 67 -3.13 -0.91 24.56
N CYS A 68 -4.29 -1.35 24.05
CA CYS A 68 -4.86 -0.85 22.80
C CYS A 68 -5.11 0.66 22.85
N GLU A 69 -5.72 1.17 23.91
CA GLU A 69 -5.95 2.61 24.12
C GLU A 69 -4.64 3.40 24.05
N SER A 70 -3.61 2.93 24.75
CA SER A 70 -2.29 3.58 24.79
C SER A 70 -1.62 3.58 23.43
N ALA A 71 -1.68 2.47 22.69
CA ALA A 71 -1.13 2.35 21.35
C ALA A 71 -1.85 3.28 20.35
N ILE A 72 -3.18 3.35 20.42
CA ILE A 72 -4.02 4.22 19.59
C ILE A 72 -3.73 5.70 19.89
N ALA A 73 -3.62 6.07 21.16
CA ALA A 73 -3.27 7.43 21.56
C ALA A 73 -1.88 7.83 21.03
N ARG A 74 -0.89 6.93 21.16
CA ARG A 74 0.49 7.16 20.69
C ARG A 74 0.57 7.32 19.17
N ILE A 75 -0.16 6.49 18.39
CA ILE A 75 -0.14 6.64 16.93
C ILE A 75 -0.87 7.91 16.46
N ARG A 76 -1.92 8.36 17.17
CA ARG A 76 -2.59 9.64 16.86
C ARG A 76 -1.68 10.85 17.06
N THR A 77 -0.78 10.81 18.04
CA THR A 77 0.15 11.91 18.32
C THR A 77 1.50 11.77 17.61
N SER A 78 1.68 10.73 16.78
CA SER A 78 2.91 10.54 16.01
C SER A 78 3.06 11.54 14.86
N ALA A 79 4.24 11.58 14.25
CA ALA A 79 4.50 12.43 13.09
C ALA A 79 3.52 12.15 11.92
N GLU A 80 3.30 10.87 11.57
CA GLU A 80 2.33 10.49 10.54
C GLU A 80 0.88 10.76 10.97
N GLY A 81 0.54 10.54 12.24
CA GLY A 81 -0.80 10.85 12.77
C GLY A 81 -1.13 12.34 12.68
N GLN A 82 -0.18 13.21 13.06
CA GLN A 82 -0.33 14.66 12.97
C GLN A 82 -0.33 15.16 11.52
N GLU A 83 0.50 14.58 10.66
CA GLU A 83 0.52 14.89 9.24
C GLU A 83 -0.80 14.53 8.55
N GLY A 84 -1.40 13.37 8.85
CA GLY A 84 -2.70 12.99 8.30
C GLY A 84 -3.80 13.97 8.67
N LEU A 85 -3.87 14.33 9.96
CA LEU A 85 -4.83 15.33 10.44
C LEU A 85 -4.63 16.67 9.74
N ARG A 86 -3.38 17.13 9.62
CA ARG A 86 -3.04 18.39 8.96
C ARG A 86 -3.41 18.37 7.47
N ALA A 87 -3.05 17.31 6.77
CA ALA A 87 -3.34 17.13 5.34
C ALA A 87 -4.85 17.15 5.08
N PHE A 88 -5.63 16.45 5.92
CA PHE A 88 -7.09 16.48 5.87
C PHE A 88 -7.66 17.89 6.06
N LEU A 89 -7.23 18.60 7.11
CA LEU A 89 -7.69 19.97 7.38
C LEU A 89 -7.30 20.96 6.28
N GLN A 90 -6.14 20.77 5.67
CA GLN A 90 -5.62 21.59 4.58
C GLN A 90 -6.12 21.15 3.19
N LYS A 91 -6.95 20.11 3.11
CA LYS A 91 -7.46 19.52 1.85
C LYS A 91 -6.34 19.19 0.85
N ARG A 92 -5.24 18.64 1.35
CA ARG A 92 -4.12 18.19 0.53
C ARG A 92 -3.83 16.72 0.78
N THR A 93 -3.07 16.14 -0.13
CA THR A 93 -2.54 14.79 0.01
C THR A 93 -1.49 14.75 1.14
N PRO A 94 -1.52 13.74 2.04
CA PRO A 94 -0.50 13.58 3.07
C PRO A 94 0.83 13.11 2.47
N GLY A 95 1.95 13.46 3.09
CA GLY A 95 3.28 13.25 2.52
C GLY A 95 3.72 11.79 2.28
N TRP A 96 3.01 10.80 2.80
CA TRP A 96 3.29 9.38 2.50
C TRP A 96 2.65 8.88 1.21
N GLN A 97 1.67 9.61 0.67
CA GLN A 97 1.09 9.29 -0.63
C GLN A 97 1.94 9.95 -1.72
N PRO A 98 2.24 9.23 -2.82
CA PRO A 98 2.95 9.81 -3.95
C PRO A 98 2.14 10.96 -4.56
N VAL A 99 2.83 12.04 -4.94
CA VAL A 99 2.24 13.12 -5.75
C VAL A 99 1.86 12.52 -7.10
N LYS A 100 0.57 12.54 -7.45
CA LYS A 100 0.07 12.07 -8.75
C LYS A 100 0.38 13.09 -9.86
N ASP A 101 1.65 13.37 -10.14
CA ASP A 101 2.07 14.17 -11.29
C ASP A 101 3.11 13.43 -12.13
N GLN A 102 2.64 12.54 -13.00
CA GLN A 102 3.28 12.22 -14.28
C GLN A 102 2.23 11.59 -15.21
N PRO A 103 1.94 12.15 -16.40
CA PRO A 103 1.22 11.39 -17.42
C PRO A 103 2.07 10.17 -17.83
N PRO A 104 1.46 9.05 -18.24
CA PRO A 104 2.22 7.91 -18.73
C PRO A 104 3.10 8.37 -19.89
N GLY A 105 4.42 8.32 -19.71
CA GLY A 105 5.35 8.53 -20.81
C GLY A 105 5.10 7.42 -21.83
N ASP A 106 4.72 7.81 -23.04
CA ASP A 106 4.53 6.87 -24.15
C ASP A 106 5.76 5.97 -24.28
N PRO A 107 5.60 4.62 -24.29
CA PRO A 107 6.68 3.75 -24.70
C PRO A 107 6.79 3.91 -26.22
N VAL A 108 8.02 4.08 -26.72
CA VAL A 108 8.37 4.29 -28.14
C VAL A 108 8.51 5.77 -28.52
N THR A 109 9.70 6.34 -28.29
CA THR A 109 10.59 6.87 -29.33
C THR A 109 11.94 7.25 -28.70
N THR A 110 12.84 6.27 -28.61
CA THR A 110 14.28 6.57 -28.71
C THR A 110 14.86 5.64 -29.78
N VAL A 111 14.50 5.94 -31.02
CA VAL A 111 15.27 5.48 -32.18
C VAL A 111 15.89 6.73 -32.82
N SER A 112 17.22 6.79 -32.72
CA SER A 112 18.13 7.37 -33.72
C SER A 112 18.03 8.86 -34.03
N ALA A 113 19.04 9.60 -33.59
CA ALA A 113 19.73 10.56 -34.44
C ALA A 113 21.20 10.70 -34.02
N ALA A 114 22.07 9.97 -34.71
CA ALA A 114 23.51 10.19 -34.70
C ALA A 114 23.87 11.48 -35.46
N ARG A 115 24.79 12.30 -34.91
CA ARG A 115 25.73 13.16 -35.66
C ARG A 115 27.01 13.30 -34.82
N HIS A 116 28.04 12.50 -35.07
CA HIS A 116 29.25 12.88 -35.84
C HIS A 116 29.99 14.11 -35.27
N GLU A 117 30.96 13.87 -34.39
CA GLU A 117 32.05 14.80 -34.08
C GLU A 117 33.20 14.57 -35.07
N PRO A 118 33.80 15.62 -35.68
CA PRO A 118 35.11 15.48 -36.31
C PRO A 118 36.21 15.83 -35.31
N GLN A 119 37.07 14.85 -35.10
CA GLN A 119 38.38 14.92 -34.45
C GLN A 119 39.27 15.95 -35.16
N LYS A 120 39.76 16.96 -34.43
CA LYS A 120 40.82 17.86 -34.91
C LYS A 120 42.17 17.32 -34.44
N ASP A 121 42.85 16.64 -35.35
CA ASP A 121 44.29 16.41 -35.27
C ASP A 121 45.06 17.58 -35.91
N SER A 122 45.95 18.16 -35.11
CA SER A 122 47.33 18.56 -35.44
C SER A 122 47.65 19.70 -36.43
N GLN A 123 48.65 20.50 -35.99
CA GLN A 123 49.63 21.33 -36.72
C GLN A 123 49.27 22.77 -37.13
N SER A 124 49.80 23.75 -36.36
CA SER A 124 51.00 24.53 -36.72
C SER A 124 51.50 25.32 -35.50
#